data_AF-A0A151WPC2-F1
#
_entry.id   AF-A0A151WPC2-F1
#
_cell.length_a   1.000
_cell.length_b   1.000
_cell.length_c   1.000
_cell.angle_alpha   90.00
_cell.angle_beta   90.00
_cell.angle_gamma   90.00
#
_symmetry.space_group_name_H-M   'P 1'
#
loop_
_entity.id
_entity.type
_entity.pdbx_description
1 polymer ?
#
loop_
_entity_poly.entity_id
_entity_poly.type
_entity_poly.pdbx_seq_one_letter_code
_entity_poly.pdbx_strand_id
1 'polypeptide(L)'
;MIVEKSEGQIIDLHKIFKQFLELPNVFDNIICYLQEEEFLYDEEICRSILQAELWKEVKQKFPNKIVFPLYLFYDDFEPNNPLGSKSGENLRNFENYMNDSSCLSYGIKEECIWHELPNFPVTKTVYNDLMHDFLEGILRYDMAEIINCLIKKKYFSLEQLNERAGNSIPLIIAEHLKKRCIIMSASEMLALVIYFPILVGDLVPSTEPVGFLSIVVLYKIFDILLSRTISKSSISYLKTLIAEHHQLYCHLFEQTLKPKFHILLHYSRILKKVGPVCHIWVMRYEAFHKQLKATAKISHSRVNLLLHREKNVWYL
;
A
#
# COMPACT_ATOMS: atom_id res chain seq x y z
N MET A 1 -5.06 -10.18 34.16
CA MET A 1 -4.68 -10.39 32.75
C MET A 1 -4.13 -11.81 32.66
N ILE A 2 -4.92 -12.76 32.13
CA ILE A 2 -4.45 -14.13 31.93
C ILE A 2 -3.66 -14.09 30.64
N VAL A 3 -2.33 -14.17 30.72
CA VAL A 3 -1.49 -14.38 29.54
C VAL A 3 -1.64 -15.86 29.19
N GLU A 4 -2.43 -16.15 28.16
CA GLU A 4 -2.48 -17.52 27.62
C GLU A 4 -1.08 -17.91 27.16
N LYS A 5 -0.65 -19.12 27.54
CA LYS A 5 0.64 -19.66 27.16
C LYS A 5 0.61 -19.90 25.65
N SER A 6 1.30 -19.05 24.88
CA SER A 6 1.42 -19.23 23.44
C SER A 6 2.50 -20.28 23.14
N GLU A 7 2.13 -21.30 22.37
CA GLU A 7 3.07 -22.25 21.81
C GLU A 7 3.43 -21.78 20.40
N GLY A 8 4.71 -21.48 20.18
CA GLY A 8 5.25 -21.07 18.89
C GLY A 8 6.13 -22.18 18.30
N GLN A 9 6.11 -22.33 16.99
CA GLN A 9 7.06 -23.17 16.26
C GLN A 9 8.12 -22.29 15.61
N ILE A 10 9.39 -22.55 15.90
CA ILE A 10 10.49 -21.96 15.15
C ILE A 10 10.66 -22.77 13.86
N ILE A 11 10.46 -22.11 12.73
CA ILE A 11 10.70 -22.72 11.42
C ILE A 11 12.00 -22.17 10.86
N ASP A 12 12.92 -23.08 10.56
CA ASP A 12 14.24 -22.75 10.01
C ASP A 12 14.10 -22.33 8.54
N LEU A 13 14.27 -21.03 8.28
CA LEU A 13 14.16 -20.45 6.93
C LEU A 13 15.20 -21.02 5.98
N HIS A 14 16.38 -21.42 6.44
CA HIS A 14 17.38 -22.04 5.58
C HIS A 14 16.85 -23.36 5.01
N LYS A 15 16.13 -24.16 5.81
CA LYS A 15 15.53 -25.41 5.33
C LYS A 15 14.40 -25.16 4.34
N ILE A 16 13.53 -24.18 4.62
CA ILE A 16 12.45 -23.81 3.70
C ILE A 16 13.02 -23.35 2.36
N PHE A 17 13.92 -22.37 2.38
CA PHE A 17 14.48 -21.81 1.14
C PHE A 17 15.27 -22.85 0.36
N LYS A 18 16.03 -23.73 1.05
CA LYS A 18 16.71 -24.83 0.37
C LYS A 18 15.72 -25.73 -0.36
N GLN A 19 14.69 -26.21 0.33
CA GLN A 19 13.66 -27.07 -0.29
C GLN A 19 12.93 -26.37 -1.43
N PHE A 20 12.62 -25.08 -1.28
CA PHE A 20 11.95 -24.28 -2.30
C PHE A 20 12.81 -24.08 -3.54
N LEU A 21 14.08 -23.70 -3.37
CA LEU A 21 15.01 -23.47 -4.48
C LEU A 21 15.41 -24.77 -5.19
N GLU A 22 15.37 -25.91 -4.49
CA GLU A 22 15.62 -27.25 -5.06
C GLU A 22 14.42 -27.79 -5.87
N LEU A 23 13.27 -27.12 -5.86
CA LEU A 23 12.14 -27.50 -6.72
C LEU A 23 12.54 -27.34 -8.21
N PRO A 24 12.05 -28.22 -9.10
CA PRO A 24 12.40 -28.18 -10.52
C PRO A 24 12.22 -26.79 -11.14
N ASN A 25 13.28 -26.27 -11.75
CA ASN A 25 13.37 -24.97 -12.43
C ASN A 25 13.18 -23.72 -11.53
N VAL A 26 12.94 -23.85 -10.23
CA VAL A 26 12.66 -22.66 -9.39
C VAL A 26 13.89 -21.76 -9.27
N PHE A 27 15.04 -22.33 -8.90
CA PHE A 27 16.28 -21.56 -8.82
C PHE A 27 16.65 -20.93 -10.16
N ASP A 28 16.64 -21.72 -11.24
CA ASP A 28 17.01 -21.25 -12.58
C ASP A 28 16.10 -20.12 -13.06
N ASN A 29 14.79 -20.24 -12.88
CA ASN A 29 13.83 -19.19 -13.24
C ASN A 29 14.09 -17.89 -12.47
N ILE A 30 14.41 -17.97 -11.17
CA ILE A 30 14.72 -16.77 -10.37
C ILE A 30 16.02 -16.14 -10.87
N ILE A 31 17.06 -16.93 -11.16
CA ILE A 31 18.33 -16.41 -11.67
C ILE A 31 18.14 -15.77 -13.04
N CYS A 32 17.41 -16.40 -13.96
CA CYS A 32 17.08 -15.83 -15.27
C CYS A 32 16.36 -14.50 -15.11
N TYR A 33 15.34 -14.43 -14.25
CA TYR A 33 14.61 -13.19 -13.99
C TYR A 33 15.51 -12.08 -13.40
N LEU A 34 16.40 -12.40 -12.47
CA LEU A 34 17.36 -11.42 -11.92
C LEU A 34 18.29 -10.87 -13.01
N GLN A 35 18.78 -11.74 -13.89
CA GLN A 35 19.66 -11.35 -15.00
C GLN A 35 18.92 -10.50 -16.04
N GLU A 36 17.68 -10.85 -16.37
CA GLU A 36 16.83 -10.07 -17.27
C GLU A 36 16.56 -8.67 -16.71
N GLU A 37 16.25 -8.56 -15.42
CA GLU A 37 16.00 -7.27 -14.76
C GLU A 37 17.25 -6.38 -14.72
N GLU A 38 18.44 -6.97 -14.60
CA GLU A 38 19.71 -6.24 -14.72
C GLU A 38 19.98 -5.80 -16.16
N PHE A 39 19.70 -6.65 -17.15
CA PHE A 39 19.87 -6.32 -18.55
C PHE A 39 18.92 -5.21 -19.01
N LEU A 40 17.68 -5.22 -18.51
CA LEU A 40 16.64 -4.22 -18.80
C LEU A 40 16.77 -2.94 -17.96
N TYR A 41 17.89 -2.77 -17.25
CA TYR A 41 18.11 -1.59 -16.43
C TYR A 41 18.08 -0.32 -17.28
N ASP A 42 17.31 0.66 -16.81
CA ASP A 42 17.18 1.97 -17.41
C ASP A 42 17.25 3.02 -16.29
N GLU A 43 18.01 4.10 -16.51
CA GLU A 43 18.16 5.14 -15.50
C GLU A 43 16.89 5.96 -15.31
N GLU A 44 16.06 6.12 -16.34
CA GLU A 44 14.86 6.93 -16.33
C GLU A 44 13.60 6.13 -15.99
N ILE A 45 13.59 4.82 -16.28
CA ILE A 45 12.43 3.92 -16.09
C ILE A 45 12.77 2.77 -15.14
N CYS A 46 11.99 2.65 -14.06
CA CYS A 46 12.06 1.56 -13.10
C CYS A 46 10.87 0.61 -13.28
N ARG A 47 11.13 -0.66 -13.63
CA ARG A 47 10.11 -1.68 -13.92
C ARG A 47 9.89 -2.62 -12.75
N SER A 48 10.85 -2.69 -11.84
CA SER A 48 10.86 -3.65 -10.76
C SER A 48 11.56 -3.07 -9.55
N ILE A 49 11.21 -3.62 -8.40
CA ILE A 49 11.94 -3.45 -7.15
C ILE A 49 13.44 -3.72 -7.28
N LEU A 50 13.84 -4.63 -8.18
CA LEU A 50 15.21 -5.02 -8.44
C LEU A 50 16.01 -3.93 -9.17
N GLN A 51 15.33 -2.94 -9.75
CA GLN A 51 15.96 -1.81 -10.43
C GLN A 51 16.01 -0.56 -9.55
N ALA A 52 15.37 -0.61 -8.37
CA ALA A 52 15.23 0.52 -7.48
C ALA A 52 16.49 0.80 -6.65
N GLU A 53 16.59 2.01 -6.10
CA GLU A 53 17.77 2.47 -5.36
C GLU A 53 18.10 1.58 -4.16
N LEU A 54 17.09 1.22 -3.36
CA LEU A 54 17.30 0.43 -2.15
C LEU A 54 17.91 -0.94 -2.47
N TRP A 55 17.43 -1.60 -3.53
CA TRP A 55 17.96 -2.89 -3.92
C TRP A 55 19.41 -2.79 -4.41
N LYS A 56 19.73 -1.77 -5.22
CA LYS A 56 21.11 -1.53 -5.67
C LYS A 56 22.07 -1.31 -4.50
N GLU A 57 21.66 -0.51 -3.51
CA GLU A 57 22.43 -0.26 -2.29
C GLU A 57 22.66 -1.56 -1.49
N VAL A 58 21.66 -2.43 -1.40
CA VAL A 58 21.77 -3.73 -0.68
C VAL A 58 22.69 -4.68 -1.44
N LYS A 59 22.51 -4.85 -2.76
CA LYS A 59 23.28 -5.78 -3.58
C LYS A 59 24.78 -5.46 -3.56
N GLN A 60 25.15 -4.17 -3.59
CA GLN A 60 26.55 -3.72 -3.55
C GLN A 60 27.31 -4.15 -2.29
N LYS A 61 26.62 -4.44 -1.18
CA LYS A 61 27.25 -4.89 0.08
C LYS A 61 27.73 -6.33 0.03
N PHE A 62 27.31 -7.10 -0.98
CA PHE A 62 27.59 -8.53 -1.07
C PHE A 62 28.23 -8.87 -2.43
N PRO A 63 29.47 -8.39 -2.69
CA PRO A 63 30.16 -8.72 -3.92
C PRO A 63 30.36 -10.24 -4.03
N ASN A 64 30.19 -10.77 -5.25
CA ASN A 64 30.37 -12.19 -5.58
C ASN A 64 29.40 -13.16 -4.88
N LYS A 65 28.28 -12.68 -4.34
CA LYS A 65 27.21 -13.52 -3.82
C LYS A 65 25.94 -13.37 -4.65
N ILE A 66 25.17 -14.44 -4.71
CA ILE A 66 23.78 -14.38 -5.17
C ILE A 66 22.96 -13.85 -3.99
N VAL A 67 22.24 -12.75 -4.22
CA VAL A 67 21.40 -12.09 -3.22
C VAL A 67 19.98 -12.09 -3.73
N PHE A 68 19.04 -12.58 -2.91
CA PHE A 68 17.62 -12.55 -3.21
C PHE A 68 16.93 -11.50 -2.33
N PRO A 69 16.03 -10.68 -2.88
CA PRO A 69 15.20 -9.81 -2.06
C PRO A 69 14.18 -10.66 -1.30
N LEU A 70 13.99 -10.31 -0.03
CA LEU A 70 13.00 -10.94 0.84
C LEU A 70 12.10 -9.85 1.41
N TYR A 71 10.78 -9.98 1.24
CA TYR A 71 9.83 -8.97 1.64
C TYR A 71 9.12 -9.39 2.92
N LEU A 72 9.58 -8.82 4.02
CA LEU A 72 8.92 -8.98 5.29
C LEU A 72 7.87 -7.89 5.48
N PHE A 73 6.60 -8.29 5.42
CA PHE A 73 5.50 -7.41 5.81
C PHE A 73 5.07 -7.74 7.25
N TYR A 74 4.64 -6.72 7.98
CA TYR A 74 4.12 -6.85 9.33
C TYR A 74 3.20 -5.65 9.60
N ASP A 75 1.91 -5.91 9.76
CA ASP A 75 0.87 -4.87 9.88
C ASP A 75 1.13 -3.90 11.04
N ASP A 76 1.62 -4.41 12.18
CA ASP A 76 1.89 -3.61 13.38
C ASP A 76 3.25 -2.85 13.31
N PHE A 77 4.03 -3.00 12.23
CA PHE A 77 5.34 -2.36 12.06
C PHE A 77 5.24 -1.21 11.07
N GLU A 78 5.13 -0.01 11.63
CA GLU A 78 5.17 1.23 10.87
C GLU A 78 6.54 1.91 11.12
N PRO A 79 7.54 1.76 10.23
CA PRO A 79 8.88 2.31 10.44
C PRO A 79 8.88 3.84 10.54
N ASN A 80 7.85 4.48 9.98
CA ASN A 80 7.62 5.92 10.05
C ASN A 80 6.18 6.18 10.44
N ASN A 81 5.96 6.93 11.52
CA ASN A 81 4.64 7.51 11.79
C ASN A 81 4.44 8.66 10.80
N PRO A 82 3.60 8.51 9.76
CA PRO A 82 3.41 9.56 8.76
C PRO A 82 2.77 10.81 9.39
N LEU A 83 2.15 10.70 10.57
CA LEU A 83 1.42 11.77 11.24
C LEU A 83 2.23 12.43 12.38
N GLY A 84 3.44 11.94 12.64
CA GLY A 84 4.30 12.48 13.69
C GLY A 84 4.94 13.80 13.31
N SER A 85 5.49 14.51 14.29
CA SER A 85 6.31 15.73 14.10
C SER A 85 7.60 15.47 13.29
N LYS A 86 7.90 14.20 12.99
CA LYS A 86 9.02 13.72 12.16
C LYS A 86 8.55 13.27 10.77
N SER A 87 7.73 14.09 10.13
CA SER A 87 7.25 13.91 8.75
C SER A 87 7.88 14.94 7.80
N GLY A 88 7.83 14.68 6.49
CA GLY A 88 8.37 15.60 5.47
C GLY A 88 9.90 15.73 5.50
N GLU A 89 10.43 16.90 5.85
CA GLU A 89 11.88 17.19 5.88
C GLU A 89 12.56 16.69 7.17
N ASN A 90 11.80 16.37 8.21
CA ASN A 90 12.31 15.90 9.51
C ASN A 90 12.27 14.36 9.62
N LEU A 91 12.59 13.65 8.54
CA LEU A 91 12.54 12.18 8.53
C LEU A 91 13.45 11.59 9.60
N ARG A 92 12.97 10.49 10.16
CA ARG A 92 13.74 9.70 11.12
C ARG A 92 14.96 9.11 10.44
N ASN A 93 16.12 9.32 11.05
CA ASN A 93 17.41 8.75 10.67
C ASN A 93 17.92 7.90 11.85
N PHE A 94 19.05 7.22 11.65
CA PHE A 94 19.60 6.35 12.69
C PHE A 94 19.82 7.08 14.03
N GLU A 95 20.46 8.25 13.99
CA GLU A 95 20.84 8.99 15.20
C GLU A 95 19.62 9.51 15.96
N ASN A 96 18.67 10.15 15.27
CA ASN A 96 17.47 10.64 15.92
C ASN A 96 16.54 9.51 16.36
N TYR A 97 16.53 8.36 15.68
CA TYR A 97 15.77 7.19 16.11
C TYR A 97 16.29 6.65 17.43
N MET A 98 17.62 6.48 17.58
CA MET A 98 18.20 5.99 18.83
C MET A 98 17.89 6.93 19.99
N ASN A 99 17.98 8.25 19.76
CA ASN A 99 17.60 9.25 20.76
C ASN A 99 16.10 9.16 21.11
N ASP A 100 15.23 9.16 20.10
CA ASP A 100 13.79 9.10 20.29
C ASP A 100 13.35 7.80 21.00
N SER A 101 14.01 6.67 20.68
CA SER A 101 13.76 5.34 21.26
C SER A 101 14.19 5.29 22.72
N SER A 102 15.36 5.83 23.05
CA SER A 102 15.83 5.88 24.45
C SER A 102 14.89 6.69 25.36
N CYS A 103 14.21 7.70 24.79
CA CYS A 103 13.28 8.57 25.49
C CYS A 103 11.79 8.20 25.30
N LEU A 104 11.48 7.12 24.56
CA LEU A 104 10.10 6.71 24.18
C LEU A 104 9.23 7.87 23.69
N SER A 105 9.79 8.67 22.78
CA SER A 105 9.20 9.92 22.31
C SER A 105 8.78 9.84 20.85
N TYR A 106 8.00 10.82 20.39
CA TYR A 106 7.58 10.94 18.97
C TYR A 106 6.91 9.68 18.40
N GLY A 107 6.13 9.01 19.25
CA GLY A 107 5.34 7.82 18.89
C GLY A 107 6.09 6.49 18.97
N ILE A 108 7.36 6.47 19.40
CA ILE A 108 8.10 5.22 19.64
C ILE A 108 7.68 4.64 20.98
N LYS A 109 7.19 3.39 20.96
CA LYS A 109 6.78 2.65 22.17
C LYS A 109 7.89 1.76 22.72
N GLU A 110 8.78 1.30 21.85
CA GLU A 110 9.93 0.45 22.18
C GLU A 110 10.94 0.49 21.03
N GLU A 111 12.17 0.05 21.31
CA GLU A 111 13.16 -0.17 20.27
C GLU A 111 12.75 -1.35 19.39
N CYS A 112 12.94 -1.19 18.09
CA CYS A 112 12.51 -2.17 17.13
C CYS A 112 13.53 -3.33 17.07
N ILE A 113 13.08 -4.54 17.37
CA ILE A 113 13.90 -5.76 17.31
C ILE A 113 14.53 -6.00 15.93
N TRP A 114 13.95 -5.44 14.86
CA TRP A 114 14.52 -5.51 13.52
C TRP A 114 15.86 -4.83 13.36
N HIS A 115 16.25 -3.97 14.30
CA HIS A 115 17.56 -3.35 14.32
C HIS A 115 18.70 -4.37 14.48
N GLU A 116 18.42 -5.53 15.08
CA GLU A 116 19.39 -6.63 15.22
C GLU A 116 19.68 -7.33 13.89
N LEU A 117 18.77 -7.25 12.91
CA LEU A 117 18.96 -7.92 11.63
C LEU A 117 20.04 -7.21 10.80
N PRO A 118 21.10 -7.92 10.38
CA PRO A 118 22.06 -7.38 9.46
C PRO A 118 21.37 -6.96 8.16
N ASN A 119 21.59 -5.70 7.74
CA ASN A 119 21.07 -5.14 6.49
C ASN A 119 19.56 -4.84 6.48
N PHE A 120 18.91 -4.81 7.64
CA PHE A 120 17.56 -4.25 7.80
C PHE A 120 17.57 -3.00 8.71
N PRO A 121 18.26 -1.91 8.34
CA PRO A 121 18.16 -0.67 9.11
C PRO A 121 16.75 -0.10 8.98
N VAL A 122 15.97 -0.17 10.07
CA VAL A 122 14.57 0.30 10.17
C VAL A 122 14.37 1.72 9.63
N THR A 123 15.37 2.58 9.80
CA THR A 123 15.32 3.98 9.36
C THR A 123 15.58 4.19 7.87
N LYS A 124 16.12 3.18 7.16
CA LYS A 124 16.32 3.20 5.70
C LYS A 124 15.33 2.31 4.95
N THR A 125 14.76 1.31 5.61
CA THR A 125 13.67 0.51 5.03
C THR A 125 12.44 1.41 4.91
N VAL A 126 12.07 1.75 3.68
CA VAL A 126 10.87 2.55 3.42
C VAL A 126 9.82 1.64 2.80
N TYR A 127 8.65 1.59 3.41
CA TYR A 127 7.55 0.78 2.95
C TYR A 127 6.24 1.49 3.27
N ASN A 128 5.32 1.46 2.30
CA ASN A 128 3.92 1.80 2.47
C ASN A 128 3.11 0.81 1.65
N ASP A 129 1.97 0.40 2.20
CA ASP A 129 1.08 -0.51 1.49
C ASP A 129 0.03 0.29 0.73
N LEU A 130 0.16 0.27 -0.59
CA LEU A 130 -0.78 0.91 -1.50
C LEU A 130 -2.21 0.42 -1.33
N MET A 131 -2.39 -0.85 -0.97
CA MET A 131 -3.73 -1.38 -0.72
C MET A 131 -4.38 -0.70 0.50
N HIS A 132 -3.74 -0.73 1.67
CA HIS A 132 -4.29 -0.13 2.88
C HIS A 132 -4.35 1.41 2.84
N ASP A 133 -3.30 2.05 2.36
CA ASP A 133 -3.16 3.50 2.41
C ASP A 133 -4.05 4.18 1.37
N PHE A 134 -4.09 3.63 0.15
CA PHE A 134 -4.77 4.26 -0.97
C PHE A 134 -6.15 3.64 -1.21
N LEU A 135 -6.25 2.33 -1.47
CA LEU A 135 -7.54 1.68 -1.76
C LEU A 135 -8.46 1.63 -0.53
N GLU A 136 -7.95 1.21 0.63
CA GLU A 136 -8.70 1.14 1.88
C GLU A 136 -8.60 2.42 2.74
N GLY A 137 -7.86 3.40 2.26
CA GLY A 137 -7.64 4.67 2.93
C GLY A 137 -8.22 5.82 2.14
N ILE A 138 -7.40 6.47 1.33
CA ILE A 138 -7.72 7.74 0.66
C ILE A 138 -8.94 7.62 -0.26
N LEU A 139 -9.00 6.58 -1.10
CA LEU A 139 -10.09 6.40 -2.06
C LEU A 139 -11.46 6.23 -1.40
N ARG A 140 -11.52 5.71 -0.17
CA ARG A 140 -12.77 5.62 0.60
C ARG A 140 -13.39 6.99 0.87
N TYR A 141 -12.55 8.01 1.08
CA TYR A 141 -13.01 9.39 1.32
C TYR A 141 -13.23 10.13 -0.01
N ASP A 142 -12.27 10.04 -0.93
CA ASP A 142 -12.36 10.71 -2.22
C ASP A 142 -13.62 10.30 -3.00
N MET A 143 -13.86 8.99 -3.13
CA MET A 143 -15.03 8.50 -3.87
C MET A 143 -16.34 8.87 -3.17
N ALA A 144 -16.36 8.90 -1.83
CA ALA A 144 -17.54 9.33 -1.09
C ALA A 144 -17.89 10.79 -1.39
N GLU A 145 -16.90 11.69 -1.37
CA GLU A 145 -17.12 13.11 -1.63
C GLU A 145 -17.43 13.40 -3.09
N ILE A 146 -16.74 12.75 -4.03
CA ILE A 146 -17.01 12.87 -5.47
C ILE A 146 -18.45 12.47 -5.76
N ILE A 147 -18.88 11.28 -5.31
CA ILE A 147 -20.24 10.78 -5.54
C ILE A 147 -21.27 11.71 -4.90
N ASN A 148 -21.06 12.11 -3.65
CA ASN A 148 -21.96 13.02 -2.93
C ASN A 148 -22.07 14.39 -3.63
N CYS A 149 -20.97 14.92 -4.16
CA CYS A 149 -20.95 16.18 -4.89
C CYS A 149 -21.77 16.10 -6.19
N LEU A 150 -21.58 15.05 -6.99
CA LEU A 150 -22.32 14.87 -8.25
C LEU A 150 -23.82 14.61 -8.02
N ILE A 151 -24.17 13.89 -6.94
CA ILE A 151 -25.57 13.70 -6.53
C ILE A 151 -26.20 15.02 -6.07
N LYS A 152 -25.49 15.84 -5.27
CA LYS A 152 -25.98 17.17 -4.85
C LYS A 152 -26.22 18.10 -6.03
N LYS A 153 -25.40 18.01 -7.07
CA LYS A 153 -25.57 18.72 -8.36
C LYS A 153 -26.71 18.16 -9.21
N LYS A 154 -27.36 17.08 -8.77
CA LYS A 154 -28.50 16.41 -9.43
C LYS A 154 -28.16 15.83 -10.80
N TYR A 155 -26.91 15.39 -11.00
CA TYR A 155 -26.52 14.72 -12.24
C TYR A 155 -27.03 13.27 -12.31
N PHE A 156 -27.08 12.59 -11.17
CA PHE A 156 -27.67 11.27 -11.03
C PHE A 156 -28.10 11.04 -9.58
N SER A 157 -28.87 9.98 -9.34
CA SER A 157 -29.24 9.53 -7.99
C SER A 157 -28.38 8.34 -7.52
N LEU A 158 -28.32 8.11 -6.20
CA LEU A 158 -27.59 6.96 -5.65
C LEU A 158 -28.16 5.64 -6.17
N GLU A 159 -29.48 5.57 -6.35
CA GLU A 159 -30.19 4.42 -6.90
C GLU A 159 -29.75 4.16 -8.35
N GLN A 160 -29.68 5.19 -9.19
CA GLN A 160 -29.21 5.07 -10.57
C GLN A 160 -27.76 4.59 -10.66
N LEU A 161 -26.87 5.10 -9.79
CA LEU A 161 -25.48 4.65 -9.75
C LEU A 161 -25.39 3.16 -9.38
N ASN A 162 -26.13 2.74 -8.36
CA ASN A 162 -26.15 1.35 -7.90
C ASN A 162 -26.77 0.41 -8.94
N GLU A 163 -27.81 0.84 -9.66
CA GLU A 163 -28.41 0.08 -10.76
C GLU A 163 -27.41 -0.16 -11.88
N ARG A 164 -26.66 0.88 -12.28
CA ARG A 164 -25.63 0.77 -13.33
C ARG A 164 -24.42 -0.06 -12.88
N ALA A 165 -24.04 0.01 -11.61
CA ALA A 165 -22.96 -0.79 -11.04
C ALA A 165 -23.26 -2.30 -11.08
N GLY A 166 -24.54 -2.68 -10.97
CA GLY A 166 -25.00 -4.06 -11.01
C GLY A 166 -24.33 -4.94 -9.95
N ASN A 167 -24.02 -6.18 -10.30
CA ASN A 167 -23.34 -7.13 -9.40
C ASN A 167 -21.80 -6.98 -9.41
N SER A 168 -21.26 -6.08 -10.24
CA SER A 168 -19.82 -5.94 -10.44
C SER A 168 -19.14 -5.10 -9.35
N ILE A 169 -19.89 -4.23 -8.68
CA ILE A 169 -19.42 -3.42 -7.55
C ILE A 169 -20.45 -3.55 -6.42
N PRO A 170 -20.03 -3.70 -5.15
CA PRO A 170 -20.96 -3.77 -4.04
C PRO A 170 -21.84 -2.53 -3.94
N LEU A 171 -23.06 -2.74 -3.46
CA LEU A 171 -24.04 -1.68 -3.26
C LEU A 171 -23.47 -0.57 -2.37
N ILE A 172 -23.44 0.66 -2.89
CA ILE A 172 -23.09 1.86 -2.12
C ILE A 172 -24.34 2.29 -1.37
N ILE A 173 -24.35 2.06 -0.05
CA ILE A 173 -25.46 2.47 0.82
C ILE A 173 -25.40 3.96 1.17
N ALA A 174 -26.56 4.59 1.35
CA ALA A 174 -26.65 6.02 1.68
C ALA A 174 -25.86 6.41 2.95
N GLU A 175 -25.71 5.47 3.89
CA GLU A 175 -24.92 5.65 5.10
C GLU A 175 -23.43 5.94 4.82
N HIS A 176 -22.86 5.36 3.76
CA HIS A 176 -21.48 5.64 3.34
C HIS A 176 -21.31 7.12 2.97
N LEU A 177 -22.27 7.68 2.22
CA LEU A 177 -22.22 9.08 1.80
C LEU A 177 -22.50 10.02 2.98
N LYS A 178 -23.42 9.65 3.89
CA LYS A 178 -23.65 10.39 5.15
C LYS A 178 -22.39 10.44 6.02
N LYS A 179 -21.68 9.32 6.14
CA LYS A 179 -20.40 9.21 6.86
C LYS A 179 -19.20 9.76 6.08
N ARG A 180 -19.40 10.18 4.82
CA ARG A 180 -18.34 10.63 3.90
C ARG A 180 -17.19 9.61 3.80
N CYS A 181 -17.53 8.33 3.80
CA CYS A 181 -16.57 7.23 3.79
C CYS A 181 -17.24 5.97 3.24
N ILE A 182 -16.79 5.51 2.07
CA ILE A 182 -17.25 4.26 1.46
C ILE A 182 -16.45 3.10 2.03
N ILE A 183 -17.12 2.19 2.74
CA ILE A 183 -16.48 1.01 3.33
C ILE A 183 -16.76 -0.19 2.44
N MET A 184 -15.72 -0.67 1.77
CA MET A 184 -15.68 -1.90 0.98
C MET A 184 -14.24 -2.42 0.97
N SER A 185 -14.04 -3.67 0.53
CA SER A 185 -12.70 -4.25 0.39
C SER A 185 -11.87 -3.51 -0.66
N ALA A 186 -10.54 -3.63 -0.58
CA ALA A 186 -9.64 -3.03 -1.55
C ALA A 186 -9.94 -3.41 -3.01
N SER A 187 -10.29 -4.68 -3.29
CA SER A 187 -10.62 -5.12 -4.66
C SER A 187 -11.94 -4.51 -5.18
N GLU A 188 -12.91 -4.33 -4.29
CA GLU A 188 -14.19 -3.68 -4.62
C GLU A 188 -14.00 -2.18 -4.85
N MET A 189 -13.17 -1.51 -4.05
CA MET A 189 -12.82 -0.10 -4.25
C MET A 189 -12.06 0.10 -5.57
N LEU A 190 -11.12 -0.79 -5.87
CA LEU A 190 -10.38 -0.78 -7.14
C LEU A 190 -11.34 -0.89 -8.33
N ALA A 191 -12.30 -1.81 -8.27
CA ALA A 191 -13.34 -1.96 -9.29
C ALA A 191 -14.21 -0.70 -9.40
N LEU A 192 -14.66 -0.15 -8.26
CA LEU A 192 -15.45 1.09 -8.24
C LEU A 192 -14.70 2.22 -8.96
N VAL A 193 -13.44 2.47 -8.61
CA VAL A 193 -12.66 3.56 -9.24
C VAL A 193 -12.42 3.29 -10.72
N ILE A 194 -12.13 2.06 -11.14
CA ILE A 194 -11.92 1.77 -12.58
C ILE A 194 -13.20 2.02 -13.38
N TYR A 195 -14.35 1.56 -12.90
CA TYR A 195 -15.60 1.61 -13.66
C TYR A 195 -16.39 2.89 -13.48
N PHE A 196 -16.13 3.68 -12.43
CA PHE A 196 -16.91 4.89 -12.12
C PHE A 196 -17.07 5.86 -13.30
N PRO A 197 -16.03 6.19 -14.11
CA PRO A 197 -16.19 7.12 -15.23
C PRO A 197 -17.12 6.55 -16.31
N ILE A 198 -17.15 5.23 -16.47
CA ILE A 198 -18.04 4.54 -17.42
C ILE A 198 -19.48 4.55 -16.89
N LEU A 199 -19.66 4.41 -15.56
CA LEU A 199 -20.97 4.36 -14.94
C LEU A 199 -21.71 5.70 -14.96
N VAL A 200 -20.99 6.82 -14.83
CA VAL A 200 -21.60 8.16 -14.69
C VAL A 200 -21.23 9.13 -15.81
N GLY A 201 -20.33 8.76 -16.72
CA GLY A 201 -19.75 9.68 -17.70
C GLY A 201 -20.77 10.34 -18.64
N ASP A 202 -21.81 9.63 -19.04
CA ASP A 202 -22.92 10.15 -19.85
C ASP A 202 -23.94 10.97 -19.04
N LEU A 203 -23.92 10.86 -17.71
CA LEU A 203 -24.82 11.57 -16.80
C LEU A 203 -24.25 12.91 -16.33
N VAL A 204 -22.94 13.12 -16.44
CA VAL A 204 -22.26 14.34 -16.02
C VAL A 204 -22.10 15.30 -17.21
N PRO A 205 -22.61 16.54 -17.15
CA PRO A 205 -22.47 17.50 -18.23
C PRO A 205 -21.01 17.85 -18.55
N SER A 206 -20.68 18.00 -19.83
CA SER A 206 -19.34 18.38 -20.30
C SER A 206 -18.89 19.77 -19.84
N THR A 207 -19.83 20.61 -19.42
CA THR A 207 -19.57 21.96 -18.91
C THR A 207 -19.17 21.98 -17.44
N GLU A 208 -19.14 20.85 -16.73
CA GLU A 208 -18.78 20.75 -15.31
C GLU A 208 -17.24 20.75 -15.16
N PRO A 209 -16.58 21.89 -14.89
CA PRO A 209 -15.13 21.98 -15.05
C PRO A 209 -14.41 21.44 -13.82
N VAL A 210 -14.99 21.62 -12.63
CA VAL A 210 -14.25 21.49 -11.37
C VAL A 210 -14.43 20.13 -10.73
N GLY A 211 -15.64 19.56 -10.77
CA GLY A 211 -15.87 18.16 -10.37
C GLY A 211 -15.11 17.17 -11.28
N PHE A 212 -15.09 17.45 -12.58
CA PHE A 212 -14.33 16.67 -13.55
C PHE A 212 -12.81 16.79 -13.32
N LEU A 213 -12.30 17.99 -13.01
CA LEU A 213 -10.88 18.20 -12.72
C LEU A 213 -10.41 17.40 -11.50
N SER A 214 -11.17 17.38 -10.40
CA SER A 214 -10.83 16.59 -9.21
C SER A 214 -10.75 15.09 -9.50
N ILE A 215 -11.72 14.57 -10.27
CA ILE A 215 -11.70 13.18 -10.74
C ILE A 215 -10.46 12.94 -11.60
N VAL A 216 -10.17 13.81 -12.57
CA VAL A 216 -9.00 13.65 -13.45
C VAL A 216 -7.69 13.63 -12.67
N VAL A 217 -7.50 14.54 -11.71
CA VAL A 217 -6.29 14.58 -10.87
C VAL A 217 -6.16 13.31 -10.04
N LEU A 218 -7.25 12.86 -9.41
CA LEU A 218 -7.27 11.60 -8.65
C LEU A 218 -6.88 10.40 -9.53
N TYR A 219 -7.41 10.33 -10.76
CA TYR A 219 -7.14 9.23 -11.68
C TYR A 219 -5.70 9.25 -12.19
N LYS A 220 -5.09 10.42 -12.35
CA LYS A 220 -3.66 10.53 -12.68
C LYS A 220 -2.78 10.04 -11.53
N ILE A 221 -3.13 10.35 -10.28
CA ILE A 221 -2.44 9.78 -9.11
C ILE A 221 -2.61 8.26 -9.10
N PHE A 222 -3.85 7.79 -9.27
CA PHE A 222 -4.18 6.37 -9.29
C PHE A 222 -3.41 5.61 -10.38
N ASP A 223 -3.35 6.14 -11.59
CA ASP A 223 -2.61 5.55 -12.73
C ASP A 223 -1.11 5.45 -12.44
N ILE A 224 -0.49 6.51 -11.91
CA ILE A 224 0.92 6.48 -11.53
C ILE A 224 1.16 5.45 -10.43
N LEU A 225 0.34 5.41 -9.38
CA LEU A 225 0.56 4.51 -8.24
C LEU A 225 0.35 3.03 -8.60
N LEU A 226 -0.57 2.73 -9.52
CA LEU A 226 -0.87 1.36 -9.97
C LEU A 226 -0.03 0.92 -11.17
N SER A 227 0.76 1.82 -11.75
CA SER A 227 1.62 1.48 -12.87
C SER A 227 2.69 0.48 -12.46
N ARG A 228 2.86 -0.55 -13.29
CA ARG A 228 3.92 -1.57 -13.15
C ARG A 228 5.30 -1.04 -13.53
N THR A 229 5.37 0.15 -14.12
CA THR A 229 6.62 0.79 -14.54
C THR A 229 6.56 2.27 -14.22
N ILE A 230 7.60 2.81 -13.61
CA ILE A 230 7.60 4.18 -13.10
C ILE A 230 8.81 4.91 -13.64
N SER A 231 8.58 6.04 -14.30
CA SER A 231 9.65 6.93 -14.72
C SER A 231 9.98 7.98 -13.66
N LYS A 232 11.20 8.55 -13.71
CA LYS A 232 11.57 9.70 -12.88
C LYS A 232 10.64 10.89 -13.09
N SER A 233 10.21 11.13 -14.34
CA SER A 233 9.26 12.20 -14.67
C SER A 233 7.89 11.97 -14.01
N SER A 234 7.38 10.73 -14.01
CA SER A 234 6.13 10.38 -13.32
C SER A 234 6.23 10.59 -11.81
N ILE A 235 7.38 10.27 -11.19
CA ILE A 235 7.59 10.54 -9.75
C ILE A 235 7.58 12.04 -9.47
N SER A 236 8.20 12.86 -10.31
CA SER A 236 8.17 14.31 -10.17
C SER A 236 6.76 14.86 -10.35
N TYR A 237 6.04 14.36 -11.37
CA TYR A 237 4.68 14.78 -11.65
C TYR A 237 3.69 14.39 -10.54
N LEU A 238 3.88 13.22 -9.93
CA LEU A 238 3.09 12.75 -8.80
C LEU A 238 3.10 13.77 -7.63
N LYS A 239 4.23 14.42 -7.34
CA LYS A 239 4.29 15.45 -6.29
C LYS A 239 3.36 16.63 -6.59
N THR A 240 3.36 17.09 -7.83
CA THR A 240 2.49 18.18 -8.29
C THR A 240 1.03 17.76 -8.21
N LEU A 241 0.72 16.55 -8.68
CA LEU A 241 -0.64 15.99 -8.63
C LEU A 241 -1.16 15.86 -7.21
N ILE A 242 -0.34 15.40 -6.25
CA ILE A 242 -0.76 15.28 -4.84
C ILE A 242 -1.05 16.67 -4.24
N ALA A 243 -0.21 17.67 -4.52
CA ALA A 243 -0.44 19.02 -4.05
C ALA A 243 -1.74 19.61 -4.64
N GLU A 244 -1.98 19.41 -5.94
CA GLU A 244 -3.19 19.82 -6.63
C GLU A 244 -4.42 19.09 -6.08
N HIS A 245 -4.33 17.77 -5.88
CA HIS A 245 -5.40 16.95 -5.29
C HIS A 245 -5.79 17.45 -3.91
N HIS A 246 -4.82 17.69 -3.03
CA HIS A 246 -5.09 18.20 -1.68
C HIS A 246 -5.77 19.58 -1.70
N GLN A 247 -5.35 20.48 -2.58
CA GLN A 247 -5.98 21.80 -2.74
C GLN A 247 -7.41 21.67 -3.26
N LEU A 248 -7.62 20.88 -4.30
CA LEU A 248 -8.93 20.63 -4.89
C LEU A 248 -9.87 19.96 -3.90
N TYR A 249 -9.41 18.96 -3.15
CA TYR A 249 -10.20 18.26 -2.14
C TYR A 249 -10.75 19.23 -1.08
N CYS A 250 -9.88 20.09 -0.54
CA CYS A 250 -10.27 21.09 0.45
C CYS A 250 -11.24 22.12 -0.13
N HIS A 251 -10.97 22.61 -1.36
CA HIS A 251 -11.75 23.66 -1.99
C HIS A 251 -13.14 23.18 -2.45
N LEU A 252 -13.21 22.00 -3.07
CA LEU A 252 -14.44 21.49 -3.70
C LEU A 252 -15.41 20.88 -2.71
N PHE A 253 -14.88 20.17 -1.71
CA PHE A 253 -15.71 19.43 -0.76
C PHE A 253 -15.88 20.16 0.57
N GLU A 254 -15.24 21.33 0.72
CA GLU A 254 -15.22 22.13 1.95
C GLU A 254 -14.84 21.26 3.17
N GLN A 255 -13.92 20.31 2.96
CA GLN A 255 -13.45 19.37 3.97
C GLN A 255 -12.00 19.65 4.34
N THR A 256 -11.61 19.20 5.53
CA THR A 256 -10.20 19.13 5.91
C THR A 256 -9.60 17.78 5.52
N LEU A 257 -8.31 17.77 5.21
CA LEU A 257 -7.58 16.54 4.92
C LEU A 257 -7.51 15.69 6.19
N LYS A 258 -7.93 14.43 6.10
CA LYS A 258 -7.71 13.47 7.17
C LYS A 258 -6.23 13.13 7.26
N PRO A 259 -5.75 12.67 8.43
CA PRO A 259 -4.35 12.27 8.59
C PRO A 259 -3.88 11.30 7.48
N LYS A 260 -4.73 10.35 7.05
CA LYS A 260 -4.44 9.41 5.94
C LYS A 260 -3.95 10.06 4.64
N PHE A 261 -4.40 11.26 4.30
CA PHE A 261 -3.97 11.97 3.07
C PHE A 261 -2.48 12.36 3.12
N HIS A 262 -1.92 12.58 4.32
CA HIS A 262 -0.49 12.86 4.46
C HIS A 262 0.38 11.73 3.87
N ILE A 263 -0.11 10.49 3.90
CA ILE A 263 0.64 9.33 3.43
C ILE A 263 1.03 9.47 1.95
N LEU A 264 0.19 10.12 1.11
CA LEU A 264 0.51 10.39 -0.30
C LEU A 264 1.83 11.14 -0.48
N LEU A 265 2.15 12.07 0.44
CA LEU A 265 3.37 12.89 0.35
C LEU A 265 4.64 12.04 0.38
N HIS A 266 4.58 10.82 0.94
CA HIS A 266 5.71 9.89 0.99
C HIS A 266 5.87 9.08 -0.29
N TYR A 267 4.81 8.87 -1.09
CA TYR A 267 4.85 7.95 -2.22
C TYR A 267 5.88 8.32 -3.29
N SER A 268 6.14 9.61 -3.50
CA SER A 268 7.19 10.03 -4.43
C SER A 268 8.59 9.56 -4.00
N ARG A 269 8.88 9.60 -2.69
CA ARG A 269 10.15 9.09 -2.14
C ARG A 269 10.20 7.57 -2.17
N ILE A 270 9.07 6.92 -1.90
CA ILE A 270 8.94 5.46 -1.87
C ILE A 270 9.13 4.88 -3.26
N LEU A 271 8.43 5.41 -4.26
CA LEU A 271 8.59 4.99 -5.66
C LEU A 271 10.04 5.13 -6.14
N LYS A 272 10.74 6.19 -5.70
CA LYS A 272 12.17 6.37 -6.01
C LYS A 272 13.05 5.30 -5.33
N LYS A 273 12.78 4.99 -4.06
CA LYS A 273 13.60 4.05 -3.27
C LYS A 273 13.31 2.59 -3.58
N VAL A 274 12.04 2.24 -3.80
CA VAL A 274 11.53 0.87 -3.85
C VAL A 274 11.03 0.49 -5.25
N GLY A 275 10.77 1.45 -6.14
CA GLY A 275 10.22 1.18 -7.46
C GLY A 275 8.69 1.08 -7.46
N PRO A 276 8.09 0.42 -8.47
CA PRO A 276 6.64 0.28 -8.60
C PRO A 276 5.99 -0.40 -7.38
N VAL A 277 5.22 0.37 -6.60
CA VAL A 277 4.63 -0.11 -5.32
C VAL A 277 3.53 -1.15 -5.52
N CYS A 278 2.91 -1.22 -6.69
CA CYS A 278 1.91 -2.25 -7.01
C CYS A 278 2.50 -3.68 -7.03
N HIS A 279 3.83 -3.83 -7.13
CA HIS A 279 4.48 -5.14 -7.06
C HIS A 279 4.64 -5.66 -5.62
N ILE A 280 4.47 -4.79 -4.61
CA ILE A 280 4.72 -5.12 -3.20
C ILE A 280 3.51 -4.89 -2.28
N TRP A 281 2.34 -4.55 -2.84
CA TRP A 281 1.10 -4.42 -2.07
C TRP A 281 0.63 -5.75 -1.49
N VAL A 282 -0.20 -5.70 -0.46
CA VAL A 282 -0.50 -6.90 0.36
C VAL A 282 -1.78 -7.63 0.00
N MET A 283 -2.44 -7.21 -1.08
CA MET A 283 -3.75 -7.75 -1.48
C MET A 283 -3.78 -9.27 -1.65
N ARG A 284 -2.72 -9.87 -2.22
CA ARG A 284 -2.64 -11.33 -2.40
C ARG A 284 -2.39 -12.06 -1.08
N TYR A 285 -1.61 -11.45 -0.20
CA TYR A 285 -1.30 -11.99 1.11
C TYR A 285 -2.54 -12.06 2.00
N GLU A 286 -3.34 -10.98 2.05
CA GLU A 286 -4.62 -10.98 2.76
C GLU A 286 -5.65 -11.95 2.18
N ALA A 287 -5.69 -12.08 0.85
CA ALA A 287 -6.57 -13.05 0.20
C ALA A 287 -6.22 -14.49 0.61
N PHE A 288 -4.93 -14.82 0.73
CA PHE A 288 -4.47 -16.13 1.21
C PHE A 288 -4.90 -16.38 2.67
N HIS A 289 -4.81 -15.36 3.53
CA HIS A 289 -5.28 -15.45 4.92
C HIS A 289 -6.75 -15.83 5.07
N LYS A 290 -7.60 -15.48 4.11
CA LYS A 290 -9.02 -15.87 4.12
C LYS A 290 -9.18 -17.40 4.16
N GLN A 291 -8.34 -18.14 3.45
CA GLN A 291 -8.38 -19.61 3.43
C GLN A 291 -7.99 -20.18 4.80
N LEU A 292 -6.92 -19.67 5.40
CA LEU A 292 -6.44 -20.11 6.71
C LEU A 292 -7.46 -19.80 7.82
N LYS A 293 -8.07 -18.62 7.79
CA LYS A 293 -9.16 -18.24 8.70
C LYS A 293 -10.38 -19.16 8.56
N ALA A 294 -10.73 -19.57 7.33
CA ALA A 294 -11.81 -20.51 7.09
C ALA A 294 -11.51 -21.90 7.68
N THR A 295 -10.31 -22.44 7.41
CA THR A 295 -9.85 -23.72 7.97
C THR A 295 -9.84 -23.69 9.50
N ALA A 296 -9.33 -22.62 10.11
CA ALA A 296 -9.31 -22.46 11.56
C ALA A 296 -10.71 -22.35 12.20
N LYS A 297 -11.69 -21.79 11.47
CA LYS A 297 -13.09 -21.70 11.93
C LYS A 297 -13.75 -23.08 11.98
N ILE A 298 -13.42 -23.94 11.00
CA ILE A 298 -13.98 -25.30 10.87
C ILE A 298 -13.25 -26.29 11.79
N SER A 299 -11.97 -26.06 12.09
CA SER A 299 -11.20 -26.92 13.00
C SER A 299 -11.77 -26.94 14.42
N HIS A 300 -12.03 -28.16 14.91
CA HIS A 300 -12.42 -28.43 16.29
C HIS A 300 -11.21 -28.51 17.24
N SER A 301 -9.99 -28.62 16.71
CA SER A 301 -8.76 -28.50 17.52
C SER A 301 -8.43 -27.02 17.72
N ARG A 302 -8.26 -26.61 18.99
CA ARG A 302 -7.68 -25.32 19.39
C ARG A 302 -6.19 -25.42 19.74
N VAL A 303 -5.64 -26.63 19.72
CA VAL A 303 -4.22 -26.92 19.97
C VAL A 303 -3.48 -26.83 18.63
N ASN A 304 -2.36 -26.10 18.58
CA ASN A 304 -1.54 -25.89 17.37
C ASN A 304 -2.30 -25.31 16.16
N LEU A 305 -3.36 -24.51 16.38
CA LEU A 305 -3.85 -23.66 15.31
C LEU A 305 -2.72 -22.69 14.96
N LEU A 306 -2.29 -22.68 13.69
CA LEU A 306 -1.39 -21.65 13.18
C LEU A 306 -1.93 -20.29 13.66
N LEU A 307 -1.08 -19.51 14.34
CA LEU A 307 -1.35 -18.19 14.93
C LEU A 307 -1.65 -17.12 13.86
N HIS A 308 -2.50 -17.42 12.87
CA HIS A 308 -3.08 -16.45 11.92
C HIS A 308 -4.28 -15.68 12.51
N ARG A 309 -4.56 -15.84 13.80
CA ARG A 309 -5.73 -15.23 14.47
C ARG A 309 -5.50 -13.81 14.96
N GLU A 310 -4.26 -13.40 15.17
CA GLU A 310 -3.91 -12.05 15.59
C GLU A 310 -3.27 -11.32 14.40
N LYS A 311 -3.45 -10.00 14.34
CA LYS A 311 -2.96 -9.11 13.27
C LYS A 311 -1.43 -9.06 13.12
N ASN A 312 -0.72 -10.00 13.73
CA ASN A 312 0.72 -10.09 13.80
C ASN A 312 1.18 -11.36 13.11
N VAL A 313 1.29 -11.28 11.78
CA VAL A 313 1.84 -12.37 10.99
C VAL A 313 2.93 -11.86 10.07
N TRP A 314 4.00 -12.64 10.09
CA TRP A 314 5.20 -12.61 9.30
C TRP A 314 4.93 -13.01 7.86
N TYR A 315 5.38 -12.20 6.91
CA TYR A 315 5.49 -12.60 5.51
C TYR A 315 6.96 -12.79 5.14
N LEU A 316 7.23 -13.75 4.27
CA LEU A 316 8.50 -13.94 3.57
C LEU A 316 8.24 -13.75 2.08
#